data_AF-A0A2V7DML9-F1
#
_entry.id   AF-A0A2V7DML9-F1
#
_cell.length_a   1.000
_cell.length_b   1.000
_cell.length_c   1.000
_cell.angle_alpha   90.00
_cell.angle_beta   90.00
_cell.angle_gamma   90.00
#
_symmetry.space_group_name_H-M   'P 1'
#
loop_
_entity.id
_entity.type
_entity.pdbx_description
1 polymer ?
#
loop_
_entity_poly.entity_id
_entity_poly.type
_entity_poly.pdbx_seq_one_letter_code
_entity_poly.pdbx_strand_id
1 'polypeptide(L)'
;MTLTRRASFLLMALTVLLATDVAHGQARSVIVNGVRLSDGQVNALQQQYGVRIHDGDYWYDARVGAWGSRGGPTVGFIVPGLALGGPLRLDASNGNTGVVINGRELHGLDVARLQQVMPVYRGSYWMDASGNFGLVGGSMIGNLWALSQRSGGRREGILSTYDKTGAVVIGGR
;
A
#
# COMPACT_ATOMS: atom_id res chain seq x y z
N MET A 1 84.18 2.71 30.99
CA MET A 1 82.86 3.30 30.68
C MET A 1 82.04 2.27 29.90
N THR A 2 81.07 1.63 30.59
CA THR A 2 79.61 1.61 30.26
C THR A 2 79.24 0.81 29.00
N LEU A 3 78.22 -0.06 28.93
CA LEU A 3 77.28 -0.62 29.89
C LEU A 3 76.51 -1.74 29.11
N THR A 4 76.10 -2.77 29.84
CA THR A 4 75.18 -3.86 29.49
C THR A 4 73.84 -3.41 28.85
N ARG A 5 73.22 -4.24 27.98
CA ARG A 5 71.75 -4.46 27.90
C ARG A 5 71.44 -5.56 26.86
N ARG A 6 71.11 -6.78 27.30
CA ARG A 6 69.79 -7.32 27.70
C ARG A 6 68.77 -7.40 26.56
N ALA A 7 68.38 -8.64 26.28
CA ALA A 7 67.28 -9.05 25.42
C ALA A 7 65.96 -8.35 25.74
N SER A 8 65.13 -8.13 24.74
CA SER A 8 63.72 -7.82 24.92
C SER A 8 62.95 -8.41 23.74
N PHE A 9 62.29 -9.55 24.00
CA PHE A 9 61.26 -10.13 23.15
C PHE A 9 60.06 -9.18 23.16
N LEU A 10 59.76 -8.55 22.02
CA LEU A 10 58.54 -7.77 21.89
C LEU A 10 57.39 -8.75 21.60
N LEU A 11 56.54 -8.94 22.60
CA LEU A 11 55.29 -9.70 22.51
C LEU A 11 54.34 -8.93 21.58
N MET A 12 54.05 -9.50 20.40
CA MET A 12 53.06 -8.95 19.48
C MET A 12 51.66 -9.24 20.06
N ALA A 13 51.10 -8.28 20.79
CA ALA A 13 49.72 -8.35 21.27
C ALA A 13 48.76 -8.23 20.07
N LEU A 14 48.27 -9.38 19.58
CA LEU A 14 47.21 -9.44 18.59
C LEU A 14 45.89 -9.02 19.25
N THR A 15 45.52 -7.75 19.06
CA THR A 15 44.21 -7.23 19.48
C THR A 15 43.17 -7.69 18.47
N VAL A 16 42.41 -8.74 18.81
CA VAL A 16 41.23 -9.12 18.05
C VAL A 16 40.12 -8.12 18.39
N LEU A 17 39.92 -7.10 17.54
CA LEU A 17 38.70 -6.30 17.56
C LEU A 17 37.57 -7.21 17.06
N LEU A 18 36.75 -7.73 17.99
CA LEU A 18 35.42 -8.22 17.67
C LEU A 18 34.57 -7.00 17.26
N ALA A 19 34.59 -6.66 15.98
CA ALA A 19 33.55 -5.83 15.40
C ALA A 19 32.25 -6.63 15.50
N THR A 20 31.40 -6.27 16.46
CA THR A 20 30.02 -6.76 16.47
C THR A 20 29.34 -6.13 15.25
N ASP A 21 29.16 -6.91 14.19
CA ASP A 21 28.25 -6.57 13.11
C ASP A 21 26.85 -6.49 13.69
N VAL A 22 26.47 -5.30 14.17
CA VAL A 22 25.06 -4.99 14.40
C VAL A 22 24.48 -4.91 13.01
N ALA A 23 23.87 -6.01 12.55
CA ALA A 23 23.08 -6.06 11.34
C ALA A 23 21.95 -5.03 11.47
N HIS A 24 22.21 -3.80 11.02
CA HIS A 24 21.21 -2.77 10.91
C HIS A 24 20.34 -3.18 9.72
N GLY A 25 19.30 -3.97 10.00
CA GLY A 25 18.26 -4.26 9.02
C GLY A 25 17.78 -2.94 8.42
N GLN A 26 17.88 -2.80 7.10
CA GLN A 26 17.51 -1.58 6.39
C GLN A 26 16.10 -1.16 6.81
N ALA A 27 15.97 0.04 7.39
CA ALA A 27 14.69 0.57 7.86
C ALA A 27 13.67 0.58 6.72
N ARG A 28 12.48 0.02 6.94
CA ARG A 28 11.42 -0.01 5.91
C ARG A 28 10.87 1.39 5.67
N SER A 29 10.48 1.70 4.45
CA SER A 29 9.85 2.97 4.07
C SER A 29 8.52 2.69 3.37
N VAL A 30 7.53 2.28 4.16
CA VAL A 30 6.16 2.07 3.70
C VAL A 30 5.30 3.21 4.22
N ILE A 31 4.79 4.05 3.31
CA ILE A 31 3.92 5.18 3.62
C ILE A 31 2.54 4.86 3.09
N VAL A 32 1.51 5.00 3.93
CA VAL A 32 0.12 4.82 3.53
C VAL A 32 -0.66 6.07 3.92
N ASN A 33 -1.38 6.66 2.97
CA ASN A 33 -2.16 7.88 3.19
C ASN A 33 -1.33 9.00 3.87
N GLY A 34 -0.05 9.13 3.47
CA GLY A 34 0.87 10.14 3.99
C GLY A 34 1.49 9.84 5.36
N VAL A 35 1.22 8.69 5.97
CA VAL A 35 1.81 8.29 7.27
C VAL A 35 2.70 7.06 7.08
N ARG A 36 3.94 7.14 7.57
CA ARG A 36 4.88 5.99 7.56
C ARG A 36 4.41 4.95 8.57
N LEU A 37 4.25 3.71 8.11
CA LEU A 37 4.04 2.55 8.98
C LEU A 37 5.34 2.19 9.67
N SER A 38 5.25 1.74 10.92
CA SER A 38 6.43 1.18 11.60
C SER A 38 6.83 -0.17 11.00
N ASP A 39 8.11 -0.50 11.07
CA ASP A 39 8.66 -1.78 10.60
C ASP A 39 7.93 -2.98 11.26
N GLY A 40 7.52 -2.84 12.52
CA GLY A 40 6.71 -3.82 13.22
C GLY A 40 5.31 -4.01 12.62
N GLN A 41 4.62 -2.92 12.27
CA GLN A 41 3.33 -2.98 11.58
C GLN A 41 3.47 -3.64 10.20
N VAL A 42 4.50 -3.26 9.43
CA VAL A 42 4.77 -3.86 8.12
C VAL A 42 5.01 -5.37 8.28
N ASN A 43 5.84 -5.78 9.23
CA ASN A 43 6.12 -7.19 9.49
C ASN A 43 4.88 -7.97 9.93
N ALA A 44 4.05 -7.40 10.81
CA ALA A 44 2.81 -8.03 11.24
C ALA A 44 1.83 -8.24 10.08
N LEU A 45 1.67 -7.25 9.19
CA LEU A 45 0.82 -7.37 8.00
C LEU A 45 1.35 -8.43 7.03
N GLN A 46 2.66 -8.45 6.78
CA GLN A 46 3.29 -9.46 5.93
C GLN A 46 3.09 -10.88 6.48
N GLN A 47 3.26 -11.08 7.78
CA GLN A 47 3.04 -12.37 8.43
C GLN A 47 1.57 -12.79 8.42
N GLN A 48 0.67 -11.88 8.80
CA GLN A 48 -0.77 -12.16 8.90
C GLN A 48 -1.38 -12.52 7.55
N TYR A 49 -0.97 -11.85 6.48
CA TYR A 49 -1.54 -12.05 5.14
C TYR A 49 -0.66 -12.90 4.22
N GLY A 50 0.51 -13.35 4.68
CA GLY A 50 1.45 -14.15 3.88
C GLY A 50 1.97 -13.40 2.65
N VAL A 51 2.22 -12.09 2.78
CA VAL A 51 2.56 -11.20 1.65
C VAL A 51 3.89 -10.51 1.85
N ARG A 52 4.45 -9.98 0.77
CA ARG A 52 5.59 -9.05 0.81
C ARG A 52 5.08 -7.64 0.50
N ILE A 53 5.41 -6.69 1.37
CA ILE A 53 5.08 -5.27 1.19
C ILE A 53 6.36 -4.55 0.81
N HIS A 54 6.38 -3.98 -0.39
CA HIS A 54 7.52 -3.23 -0.90
C HIS A 54 7.53 -1.81 -0.32
N ASP A 55 8.73 -1.23 -0.17
CA ASP A 55 8.84 0.18 0.23
C ASP A 55 8.21 1.06 -0.85
N GLY A 56 7.52 2.11 -0.45
CA GLY A 56 6.76 2.96 -1.35
C GLY A 56 5.78 3.87 -0.62
N ASP A 57 5.16 4.77 -1.39
CA ASP A 57 4.07 5.64 -0.95
C ASP A 57 2.77 5.17 -1.62
N TYR A 58 1.78 4.86 -0.79
CA TYR A 58 0.53 4.22 -1.18
C TYR A 58 -0.65 5.01 -0.65
N TRP A 59 -1.79 4.83 -1.30
CA TRP A 59 -3.09 5.21 -0.76
C TRP A 59 -3.92 3.97 -0.47
N TYR A 60 -4.78 4.07 0.54
CA TYR A 60 -5.66 3.00 0.96
C TYR A 60 -7.02 3.55 1.38
N ASP A 61 -8.08 3.06 0.75
CA ASP A 61 -9.47 3.31 1.12
C ASP A 61 -9.96 2.20 2.06
N ALA A 62 -10.01 2.51 3.35
CA ALA A 62 -10.45 1.57 4.36
C ALA A 62 -11.93 1.14 4.25
N ARG A 63 -12.79 1.89 3.54
CA ARG A 63 -14.22 1.56 3.43
C ARG A 63 -14.48 0.37 2.52
N VAL A 64 -13.74 0.30 1.41
CA VAL A 64 -13.92 -0.74 0.37
C VAL A 64 -12.68 -1.63 0.21
N GLY A 65 -11.57 -1.26 0.83
CA GLY A 65 -10.31 -2.00 0.73
C GLY A 65 -9.50 -1.68 -0.54
N ALA A 66 -9.88 -0.67 -1.32
CA ALA A 66 -9.14 -0.28 -2.53
C ALA A 66 -7.77 0.29 -2.17
N TRP A 67 -6.75 0.00 -2.99
CA TRP A 67 -5.44 0.59 -2.83
C TRP A 67 -4.73 0.81 -4.16
N GLY A 68 -3.69 1.65 -4.11
CA GLY A 68 -2.76 1.89 -5.22
C GLY A 68 -1.54 2.67 -4.74
N SER A 69 -0.57 2.88 -5.63
CA SER A 69 0.54 3.82 -5.37
C SER A 69 0.02 5.25 -5.33
N ARG A 70 0.64 6.11 -4.53
CA ARG A 70 0.32 7.54 -4.48
C ARG A 70 0.38 8.15 -5.88
N GLY A 71 -0.66 8.88 -6.24
CA GLY A 71 -0.83 9.49 -7.56
C GLY A 71 -1.25 8.53 -8.68
N GLY A 72 -1.43 7.24 -8.38
CA GLY A 72 -1.82 6.21 -9.35
C GLY A 72 -3.27 5.75 -9.21
N PRO A 73 -3.78 4.99 -10.21
CA PRO A 73 -5.12 4.41 -10.18
C PRO A 73 -5.23 3.28 -9.16
N THR A 74 -6.45 2.74 -9.02
CA THR A 74 -6.69 1.51 -8.26
C THR A 74 -5.89 0.37 -8.89
N VAL A 75 -5.10 -0.30 -8.06
CA VAL A 75 -4.30 -1.46 -8.46
C VAL A 75 -4.98 -2.75 -8.03
N GLY A 76 -5.62 -2.75 -6.87
CA GLY A 76 -6.37 -3.89 -6.35
C GLY A 76 -7.20 -3.57 -5.12
N PHE A 77 -7.76 -4.63 -4.54
CA PHE A 77 -8.55 -4.59 -3.31
C PHE A 77 -7.95 -5.55 -2.30
N ILE A 78 -7.83 -5.10 -1.05
CA ILE A 78 -7.41 -5.88 0.10
C ILE A 78 -8.52 -5.87 1.16
N VAL A 79 -8.29 -6.53 2.29
CA VAL A 79 -9.27 -6.61 3.38
C VAL A 79 -9.70 -5.19 3.79
N PRO A 80 -11.00 -4.82 3.73
CA PRO A 80 -11.48 -3.53 4.19
C PRO A 80 -11.30 -3.35 5.71
N GLY A 81 -11.28 -2.10 6.18
CA GLY A 81 -11.25 -1.78 7.61
C GLY A 81 -9.89 -1.85 8.28
N LEU A 82 -8.81 -2.16 7.55
CA LEU A 82 -7.45 -2.11 8.10
C LEU A 82 -7.08 -0.69 8.56
N ALA A 83 -6.49 -0.59 9.75
CA ALA A 83 -5.97 0.66 10.29
C ALA A 83 -4.58 0.96 9.69
N LEU A 84 -4.55 1.41 8.42
CA LEU A 84 -3.32 1.72 7.70
C LEU A 84 -3.17 3.23 7.51
N GLY A 85 -2.11 3.78 8.11
CA GLY A 85 -1.68 5.15 7.87
C GLY A 85 -2.69 6.21 8.32
N GLY A 86 -2.75 7.31 7.57
CA GLY A 86 -3.64 8.46 7.83
C GLY A 86 -5.01 8.37 7.14
N PRO A 87 -5.85 9.41 7.27
CA PRO A 87 -7.10 9.49 6.52
C PRO A 87 -6.83 9.54 5.01
N LEU A 88 -7.71 8.89 4.22
CA LEU A 88 -7.65 8.92 2.76
C LEU A 88 -7.78 10.37 2.28
N ARG A 89 -6.86 10.79 1.40
CA ARG A 89 -6.81 12.16 0.86
C ARG A 89 -7.56 12.26 -0.46
N LEU A 90 -8.11 13.45 -0.74
CA LEU A 90 -8.74 13.77 -2.02
C LEU A 90 -7.78 13.60 -3.19
N ASP A 91 -6.55 14.08 -3.04
CA ASP A 91 -5.49 14.05 -4.05
C ASP A 91 -4.71 12.72 -4.10
N ALA A 92 -5.14 11.69 -3.36
CA ALA A 92 -4.37 10.46 -3.17
C ALA A 92 -3.99 9.74 -4.47
N SER A 93 -4.84 9.82 -5.50
CA SER A 93 -4.61 9.21 -6.81
C SER A 93 -4.40 10.21 -7.94
N ASN A 94 -4.07 11.47 -7.62
CA ASN A 94 -3.85 12.54 -8.61
C ASN A 94 -4.98 12.62 -9.66
N GLY A 95 -6.23 12.48 -9.19
CA GLY A 95 -7.42 12.59 -10.04
C GLY A 95 -7.65 14.03 -10.50
N ASN A 96 -8.27 14.17 -11.68
CA ASN A 96 -8.81 15.44 -12.20
C ASN A 96 -10.08 15.13 -13.03
N THR A 97 -10.93 14.29 -12.46
CA THR A 97 -12.10 13.72 -13.15
C THR A 97 -13.40 14.37 -12.66
N GLY A 98 -13.37 15.01 -11.49
CA GLY A 98 -14.57 15.47 -10.79
C GLY A 98 -15.42 14.32 -10.24
N VAL A 99 -14.92 13.09 -10.24
CA VAL A 99 -15.59 11.90 -9.68
C VAL A 99 -14.86 11.52 -8.39
N VAL A 100 -15.55 11.62 -7.26
CA VAL A 100 -14.97 11.34 -5.94
C VAL A 100 -15.66 10.11 -5.36
N ILE A 101 -14.90 9.13 -4.91
CA ILE A 101 -15.42 7.97 -4.15
C ILE A 101 -14.73 7.94 -2.79
N ASN A 102 -15.53 7.88 -1.72
CA ASN A 102 -15.04 7.74 -0.34
C ASN A 102 -14.00 8.80 0.08
N GLY A 103 -14.07 9.98 -0.54
CA GLY A 103 -13.18 11.10 -0.26
C GLY A 103 -11.92 11.16 -1.13
N ARG A 104 -11.68 10.20 -2.03
CA ARG A 104 -10.61 10.24 -3.05
C ARG A 104 -11.16 10.63 -4.41
N GLU A 105 -10.52 11.58 -5.09
CA GLU A 105 -10.83 11.88 -6.48
C GLU A 105 -10.23 10.81 -7.41
N LEU A 106 -11.08 10.13 -8.17
CA LEU A 106 -10.70 9.00 -9.00
C LEU A 106 -9.70 9.40 -10.07
N HIS A 107 -8.73 8.51 -10.30
CA HIS A 107 -7.81 8.61 -11.42
C HIS A 107 -8.57 8.37 -12.74
N GLY A 108 -8.11 8.97 -13.86
CA GLY A 108 -8.78 8.83 -15.16
C GLY A 108 -8.97 7.37 -15.61
N LEU A 109 -7.99 6.50 -15.29
CA LEU A 109 -8.08 5.06 -15.57
C LEU A 109 -9.15 4.33 -14.74
N ASP A 110 -9.43 4.78 -13.50
CA ASP A 110 -10.52 4.21 -12.70
C ASP A 110 -11.86 4.55 -13.37
N VAL A 111 -12.05 5.83 -13.75
CA VAL A 111 -13.27 6.30 -14.44
C VAL A 111 -13.46 5.58 -15.76
N ALA A 112 -12.40 5.45 -16.57
CA ALA A 112 -12.47 4.74 -17.85
C ALA A 112 -12.91 3.27 -17.69
N ARG A 113 -12.46 2.58 -16.62
CA ARG A 113 -12.91 1.21 -16.32
C ARG A 113 -14.35 1.17 -15.86
N LEU A 114 -14.77 2.08 -14.99
CA LEU A 114 -16.17 2.15 -14.55
C LEU A 114 -17.13 2.41 -15.72
N GLN A 115 -16.71 3.24 -16.68
CA GLN A 115 -17.47 3.55 -17.89
C GLN A 115 -17.73 2.32 -18.79
N GLN A 116 -16.98 1.23 -18.63
CA GLN A 116 -17.21 -0.02 -19.36
C GLN A 116 -18.45 -0.78 -18.85
N VAL A 117 -18.91 -0.50 -17.63
CA VAL A 117 -20.01 -1.25 -16.98
C VAL A 117 -21.20 -0.38 -16.59
N MET A 118 -21.01 0.94 -16.50
CA MET A 118 -22.08 1.89 -16.17
C MET A 118 -21.72 3.32 -16.63
N PRO A 119 -22.72 4.19 -16.88
CA PRO A 119 -22.47 5.62 -17.01
C PRO A 119 -21.86 6.20 -15.73
N VAL A 120 -20.81 7.01 -15.87
CA VAL A 120 -20.13 7.68 -14.74
C VAL A 120 -20.32 9.18 -14.89
N TYR A 121 -20.86 9.81 -13.84
CA TYR A 121 -21.09 11.25 -13.78
C TYR A 121 -20.18 11.89 -12.73
N ARG A 122 -19.89 13.18 -12.92
CA ARG A 122 -19.18 13.99 -11.92
C ARG A 122 -20.01 14.08 -10.65
N GLY A 123 -19.36 14.01 -9.50
CA GLY A 123 -20.01 14.05 -8.19
C GLY A 123 -19.23 13.30 -7.13
N SER A 124 -19.73 13.39 -5.90
CA SER A 124 -19.18 12.68 -4.74
C SER A 124 -20.07 11.51 -4.37
N TYR A 125 -19.46 10.33 -4.31
CA TYR A 125 -20.11 9.06 -4.05
C TYR A 125 -19.53 8.40 -2.80
N TRP A 126 -20.36 7.64 -2.11
CA TRP A 126 -19.93 6.66 -1.14
C TRP A 126 -19.95 5.28 -1.77
N MET A 127 -19.06 4.40 -1.31
CA MET A 127 -19.06 2.98 -1.64
C MET A 127 -18.67 2.17 -0.40
N ASP A 128 -19.38 1.08 -0.13
CA ASP A 128 -19.07 0.17 0.96
C ASP A 128 -18.33 -1.10 0.49
N ALA A 129 -17.84 -1.89 1.44
CA ALA A 129 -17.15 -3.15 1.18
C ALA A 129 -17.99 -4.19 0.41
N SER A 130 -19.32 -4.16 0.58
CA SER A 130 -20.25 -5.02 -0.17
C SER A 130 -20.45 -4.57 -1.61
N GLY A 131 -19.83 -3.46 -2.01
CA GLY A 131 -19.87 -2.91 -3.35
C GLY A 131 -21.07 -2.02 -3.60
N ASN A 132 -21.91 -1.78 -2.58
CA ASN A 132 -23.02 -0.85 -2.71
C ASN A 132 -22.46 0.56 -2.81
N PHE A 133 -23.06 1.37 -3.68
CA PHE A 133 -22.65 2.75 -3.86
C PHE A 133 -23.85 3.67 -4.07
N GLY A 134 -23.65 4.95 -3.79
CA GLY A 134 -24.64 6.01 -3.89
C GLY A 134 -24.00 7.39 -3.84
N LEU A 135 -24.78 8.43 -4.12
CA LEU A 135 -24.32 9.81 -3.91
C LEU A 135 -24.14 10.07 -2.41
N VAL A 136 -23.12 10.85 -2.03
CA VAL A 136 -22.95 11.30 -0.64
C VAL A 136 -24.22 12.02 -0.17
N GLY A 137 -24.80 11.55 0.93
CA GLY A 137 -26.07 12.06 1.47
C GLY A 137 -27.35 11.49 0.82
N GLY A 138 -27.21 10.62 -0.18
CA GLY A 138 -28.33 9.96 -0.86
C GLY A 138 -28.43 8.45 -0.58
N SER A 139 -29.50 7.85 -1.09
CA SER A 139 -29.72 6.40 -1.05
C SER A 139 -28.73 5.62 -1.94
N MET A 140 -28.64 4.31 -1.69
CA MET A 140 -27.93 3.39 -2.58
C MET A 140 -28.54 3.41 -3.98
N ILE A 141 -27.71 3.54 -5.01
CA ILE A 141 -28.12 3.58 -6.42
C ILE A 141 -27.72 2.31 -7.18
N GLY A 142 -26.80 1.51 -6.64
CA GLY A 142 -26.38 0.27 -7.28
C GLY A 142 -25.35 -0.50 -6.48
N ASN A 143 -24.89 -1.61 -7.07
CA ASN A 143 -23.82 -2.44 -6.54
C ASN A 143 -22.76 -2.72 -7.63
N LEU A 144 -21.54 -2.21 -7.44
CA LEU A 144 -20.48 -2.28 -8.44
C LEU A 144 -19.98 -3.71 -8.68
N TRP A 145 -19.95 -4.55 -7.63
CA TRP A 145 -19.55 -5.95 -7.76
C TRP A 145 -20.53 -6.74 -8.63
N ALA A 146 -21.83 -6.50 -8.45
CA ALA A 146 -22.85 -7.10 -9.29
C ALA A 146 -22.77 -6.61 -10.74
N LEU A 147 -22.54 -5.31 -10.96
CA LEU A 147 -22.37 -4.74 -12.31
C LEU A 147 -21.13 -5.28 -13.04
N SER A 148 -20.02 -5.44 -12.31
CA SER A 148 -18.77 -6.02 -12.83
C SER A 148 -18.98 -7.46 -13.32
N GLN A 149 -19.67 -8.30 -12.53
CA GLN A 149 -19.93 -9.69 -12.91
C GLN A 149 -20.78 -9.83 -14.17
N ARG A 150 -21.80 -8.96 -14.35
CA ARG A 150 -22.67 -8.95 -15.54
C ARG A 150 -21.94 -8.57 -16.82
N SER A 151 -20.86 -7.82 -16.69
CA SER A 151 -20.07 -7.32 -17.82
C SER A 151 -18.87 -8.22 -18.15
N GLY A 152 -18.81 -9.43 -17.57
CA GLY A 152 -17.70 -10.38 -17.75
C GLY A 152 -16.46 -10.09 -16.89
N GLY A 153 -16.54 -9.13 -15.95
CA GLY A 153 -15.47 -8.82 -15.01
C GLY A 153 -15.31 -9.87 -13.91
N ARG A 154 -14.09 -10.01 -13.36
CA ARG A 154 -13.80 -10.92 -12.23
C ARG A 154 -14.45 -10.43 -10.93
N ARG A 155 -14.59 -11.34 -9.94
CA ARG A 155 -15.16 -11.06 -8.61
C ARG A 155 -14.45 -9.92 -7.85
N GLU A 156 -13.16 -9.74 -8.09
CA GLU A 156 -12.32 -8.69 -7.48
C GLU A 156 -12.57 -7.28 -8.06
N GLY A 157 -13.40 -7.18 -9.12
CA GLY A 157 -13.92 -5.92 -9.65
C GLY A 157 -13.22 -5.39 -10.90
N ILE A 158 -13.98 -4.66 -11.73
CA ILE A 158 -13.53 -3.96 -12.95
C ILE A 158 -12.37 -2.98 -12.71
N LEU A 159 -12.17 -2.54 -11.46
CA LEU A 159 -11.13 -1.60 -11.05
C LEU A 159 -9.79 -2.25 -10.73
N SER A 160 -9.76 -3.57 -10.48
CA SER A 160 -8.51 -4.29 -10.19
C SER A 160 -7.74 -4.57 -11.48
N THR A 161 -6.51 -4.07 -11.56
CA THR A 161 -5.57 -4.44 -12.64
C THR A 161 -4.75 -5.66 -12.32
N TYR A 162 -4.73 -6.10 -11.07
CA TYR A 162 -3.90 -7.21 -10.66
C TYR A 162 -4.63 -8.51 -10.93
N ASP A 163 -4.16 -9.28 -11.91
CA ASP A 163 -4.55 -10.67 -12.07
C ASP A 163 -3.40 -11.63 -11.79
N LYS A 164 -3.77 -12.70 -11.07
CA LYS A 164 -3.00 -13.94 -10.85
C LYS A 164 -1.88 -13.85 -9.81
N THR A 165 -2.22 -14.14 -8.56
CA THR A 165 -1.61 -15.20 -7.69
C THR A 165 -1.93 -14.94 -6.21
N GLY A 166 -3.20 -15.04 -5.79
CA GLY A 166 -3.57 -15.46 -4.43
C GLY A 166 -2.89 -14.86 -3.20
N ALA A 167 -2.37 -13.63 -3.24
CA ALA A 167 -1.82 -12.95 -2.08
C ALA A 167 -2.12 -11.45 -2.17
N VAL A 168 -2.59 -10.91 -1.06
CA VAL A 168 -3.03 -9.52 -0.84
C VAL A 168 -1.82 -8.57 -0.97
N VAL A 169 -1.56 -8.04 -2.17
CA VAL A 169 -0.38 -7.17 -2.39
C VAL A 169 -0.70 -5.72 -2.00
N ILE A 170 0.24 -5.03 -1.35
CA ILE A 170 0.52 -3.60 -1.51
C ILE A 170 1.94 -3.52 -2.11
N GLY A 171 2.09 -2.92 -3.29
CA GLY A 171 3.38 -2.77 -4.00
C GLY A 171 3.73 -3.85 -5.02
N GLY A 172 2.91 -4.06 -6.05
CA GLY A 172 3.20 -5.05 -7.11
C GLY A 172 4.39 -4.66 -8.01
N ARG A 173 5.40 -5.54 -8.01
CA ARG A 173 6.70 -5.53 -8.72
C ARG A 173 7.68 -4.41 -8.36
#